data_AF-A0A1G9KAF9-F1
#
_entry.id   AF-A0A1G9KAF9-F1
#
_cell.length_a   1.000
_cell.length_b   1.000
_cell.length_c   1.000
_cell.angle_alpha   90.00
_cell.angle_beta   90.00
_cell.angle_gamma   90.00
#
_symmetry.space_group_name_H-M   'P 1'
#
loop_
_entity.id
_entity.type
_entity.pdbx_description
1 polymer ?
#
loop_
_entity_poly.entity_id
_entity_poly.type
_entity_poly.pdbx_seq_one_letter_code
_entity_poly.pdbx_strand_id
1 'polypeptide(L)'
;MGTVFYRLPHPMRRRIVRIATPTYTLGSVVLVMDEDRTRLLMLKQPPGKRWSLPAGLLNRREQPVEGARRELAEETGIEADPAELAPARPNAVVHTNGRWVDNVFRLVRDPETTEVIVDGHEVWDAGWHPVDALPEMTRATAKLLSHYGLGPLAESDPSEEPPASV
;
A
#
# COMPACT_ATOMS: atom_id res chain seq x y z
N MET A 1 -2.90 -24.67 -29.01
CA MET A 1 -1.72 -24.62 -28.12
C MET A 1 -1.96 -25.16 -26.70
N GLY A 2 -3.14 -25.70 -26.32
CA GLY A 2 -3.39 -26.17 -24.94
C GLY A 2 -3.05 -27.65 -24.67
N THR A 3 -3.14 -28.53 -25.66
CA THR A 3 -3.16 -29.99 -25.43
C THR A 3 -1.79 -30.64 -25.25
N VAL A 4 -0.72 -30.02 -25.76
CA VAL A 4 0.65 -30.58 -25.72
C VAL A 4 1.28 -30.36 -24.35
N PHE A 5 1.00 -29.23 -23.68
CA PHE A 5 1.56 -28.92 -22.37
C PHE A 5 1.14 -29.93 -21.29
N TYR A 6 -0.14 -30.33 -21.26
CA TYR A 6 -0.63 -31.30 -20.27
C TYR A 6 -0.12 -32.73 -20.51
N ARG A 7 0.39 -33.05 -21.71
CA ARG A 7 1.00 -34.34 -22.06
C ARG A 7 2.46 -34.47 -21.64
N LEU A 8 3.10 -33.38 -21.23
CA LEU A 8 4.48 -33.42 -20.76
C LEU A 8 4.59 -34.04 -19.35
N PRO A 9 5.70 -34.75 -19.04
CA PRO A 9 5.95 -35.26 -17.69
C PRO A 9 5.88 -34.15 -16.64
N HIS A 10 5.26 -34.43 -15.51
CA HIS A 10 5.05 -33.48 -14.41
C HIS A 10 6.28 -32.63 -14.02
N PRO A 11 7.51 -33.19 -13.86
CA PRO A 11 8.68 -32.35 -13.52
C PRO A 11 9.05 -31.35 -14.63
N MET A 12 8.79 -31.70 -15.89
CA MET A 12 9.08 -30.84 -17.05
C MET A 12 8.06 -29.70 -17.16
N ARG A 13 6.77 -30.00 -16.94
CA ARG A 13 5.72 -28.98 -16.82
C ARG A 13 6.03 -27.98 -15.70
N ARG A 14 6.45 -28.46 -14.52
CA ARG A 14 6.83 -27.59 -13.39
C ARG A 14 7.99 -26.67 -13.74
N ARG A 15 9.02 -27.16 -14.44
CA ARG A 15 10.14 -26.31 -14.90
C ARG A 15 9.68 -25.26 -15.90
N ILE A 16 8.86 -25.62 -16.88
CA ILE A 16 8.33 -24.68 -17.88
C ILE A 16 7.51 -23.59 -17.20
N VAL A 17 6.59 -23.96 -16.30
CA VAL A 17 5.80 -22.98 -15.52
C VAL A 17 6.73 -22.08 -14.73
N ARG A 18 7.71 -22.61 -14.00
CA ARG A 18 8.61 -21.80 -13.18
C ARG A 18 9.46 -20.81 -13.98
N ILE A 19 9.76 -21.11 -15.24
CA ILE A 19 10.52 -20.23 -16.14
C ILE A 19 9.59 -19.24 -16.85
N ALA A 20 8.40 -19.68 -17.26
CA ALA A 20 7.50 -18.90 -18.09
C ALA A 20 6.54 -17.99 -17.28
N THR A 21 6.33 -18.27 -15.99
CA THR A 21 5.42 -17.47 -15.15
C THR A 21 6.14 -16.23 -14.62
N PRO A 22 5.59 -15.01 -14.78
CA PRO A 22 6.17 -13.81 -14.20
C PRO A 22 6.27 -13.93 -12.68
N THR A 23 7.46 -13.68 -12.13
CA THR A 23 7.64 -13.49 -10.69
C THR A 23 7.15 -12.10 -10.32
N TYR A 24 6.38 -11.99 -9.24
CA TYR A 24 5.95 -10.72 -8.67
C TYR A 24 6.73 -10.44 -7.39
N THR A 25 7.16 -9.18 -7.22
CA THR A 25 7.63 -8.67 -5.94
C THR A 25 6.43 -8.39 -5.04
N LEU A 26 6.46 -8.82 -3.79
CA LEU A 26 5.38 -8.59 -2.85
C LEU A 26 5.80 -7.53 -1.84
N GLY A 27 4.93 -6.55 -1.62
CA GLY A 27 5.05 -5.57 -0.56
C GLY A 27 3.83 -5.58 0.35
N SER A 28 3.97 -4.88 1.47
CA SER A 28 2.88 -4.58 2.39
C SER A 28 2.78 -3.08 2.60
N VAL A 29 1.55 -2.59 2.72
CA VAL A 29 1.23 -1.17 2.90
C VAL A 29 0.23 -1.04 4.05
N VAL A 30 0.39 -0.03 4.90
CA VAL A 30 -0.55 0.27 5.97
C VAL A 30 -1.22 1.63 5.76
N LEU A 31 -2.55 1.63 5.70
CA LEU A 31 -3.37 2.83 5.80
C LEU A 31 -3.65 3.09 7.27
N VAL A 32 -2.81 3.90 7.91
CA VAL A 32 -3.03 4.32 9.30
C VAL A 32 -3.94 5.55 9.30
N MET A 33 -5.14 5.41 9.86
CA MET A 33 -6.16 6.47 9.89
C MET A 33 -6.72 6.65 11.30
N ASP A 34 -7.37 7.77 11.54
CA ASP A 34 -8.24 7.95 12.70
C ASP A 34 -9.54 7.13 12.56
N GLU A 35 -10.30 7.02 13.65
CA GLU A 35 -11.55 6.25 13.71
C GLU A 35 -12.56 6.74 12.64
N ASP A 36 -12.65 8.06 12.48
CA ASP A 36 -13.57 8.72 11.54
C ASP A 36 -13.05 8.72 10.08
N ARG A 37 -11.83 8.24 9.85
CA ARG A 37 -11.16 8.20 8.53
C ARG A 37 -11.03 9.57 7.87
N THR A 38 -10.83 10.60 8.68
CA THR A 38 -10.64 11.99 8.23
C THR A 38 -9.17 12.35 8.10
N ARG A 39 -8.27 11.63 8.78
CA ARG A 39 -6.83 11.86 8.71
C ARG A 39 -6.09 10.57 8.37
N LEU A 40 -5.06 10.70 7.53
CA LEU A 40 -4.19 9.63 7.07
C LEU A 40 -2.75 9.96 7.41
N LEU A 41 -2.04 9.02 8.03
CA LEU A 41 -0.60 9.13 8.22
C LEU A 41 0.13 8.94 6.88
N MET A 42 1.02 9.87 6.55
CA MET A 42 1.91 9.76 5.41
C MET A 42 3.35 9.98 5.84
N LEU A 43 4.28 9.41 5.08
CA LEU A 43 5.72 9.51 5.29
C LEU A 43 6.38 10.24 4.13
N LYS A 44 7.52 10.88 4.36
CA LYS A 44 8.31 11.56 3.34
C LYS A 44 9.69 10.92 3.26
N GLN A 45 9.97 10.22 2.16
CA GLN A 45 11.13 9.33 2.03
C GLN A 45 12.03 9.72 0.83
N PRO A 46 13.37 9.49 0.87
CA PRO A 46 14.24 9.63 -0.30
C PRO A 46 13.80 8.74 -1.47
N PRO A 47 14.19 9.02 -2.74
CA PRO A 47 15.01 10.14 -3.22
C PRO A 47 14.19 11.40 -3.59
N GLY A 48 12.85 11.34 -3.55
CA GLY A 48 11.97 12.45 -3.88
C GLY A 48 11.36 13.03 -2.62
N LYS A 49 11.32 14.36 -2.46
CA LYS A 49 10.64 15.04 -1.33
C LYS A 49 9.10 14.88 -1.35
N ARG A 50 8.58 13.79 -1.90
CA ARG A 50 7.15 13.48 -2.05
C ARG A 50 6.69 12.57 -0.92
N TRP A 51 5.42 12.66 -0.59
CA TRP A 51 4.81 11.82 0.43
C TRP A 51 4.43 10.44 -0.11
N SER A 52 4.47 9.43 0.75
CA SER A 52 4.14 8.03 0.53
C SER A 52 3.37 7.46 1.74
N LEU A 53 2.90 6.23 1.61
CA LEU A 53 2.28 5.48 2.72
C LEU A 53 3.37 4.65 3.42
N PRO A 54 3.21 4.33 4.72
CA PRO A 54 4.03 3.31 5.38
C PRO A 54 3.96 2.00 4.61
N ALA A 55 5.11 1.55 4.10
CA ALA A 55 5.17 0.45 3.16
C ALA A 55 6.58 -0.10 2.94
N GLY A 56 6.69 -1.41 2.80
CA GLY A 56 7.95 -2.03 2.41
C GLY A 56 7.80 -3.43 1.81
N LEU A 57 8.94 -4.03 1.47
CA LEU A 57 9.01 -5.31 0.77
C LEU A 57 8.88 -6.47 1.74
N LEU A 58 8.20 -7.54 1.32
CA LEU A 58 8.15 -8.76 2.12
C LEU A 58 9.48 -9.51 2.10
N ASN A 59 9.92 -9.89 3.29
CA ASN A 59 11.02 -10.83 3.45
C ASN A 59 10.64 -12.22 2.92
N ARG A 60 11.66 -13.04 2.65
CA ARG A 60 11.42 -14.40 2.15
C ARG A 60 10.62 -15.22 3.17
N ARG A 61 9.43 -15.66 2.75
CA ARG A 61 8.49 -16.46 3.57
C ARG A 61 7.86 -15.68 4.73
N GLU A 62 7.87 -14.36 4.67
CA GLU A 62 7.16 -13.50 5.60
C GLU A 62 5.67 -13.44 5.25
N GLN A 63 4.81 -13.45 6.26
CA GLN A 63 3.37 -13.24 6.06
C GLN A 63 3.11 -11.76 5.79
N PRO A 64 2.19 -11.39 4.87
CA PRO A 64 1.95 -9.99 4.54
C PRO A 64 1.63 -9.09 5.73
N VAL A 65 0.84 -9.58 6.69
CA VAL A 65 0.48 -8.82 7.91
C VAL A 65 1.68 -8.61 8.83
N GLU A 66 2.60 -9.58 8.92
CA GLU A 66 3.83 -9.44 9.69
C GLU A 66 4.79 -8.45 9.05
N GLY A 67 4.89 -8.46 7.72
CA GLY A 67 5.64 -7.44 6.98
C GLY A 67 5.05 -6.05 7.18
N ALA A 68 3.72 -5.91 7.10
CA ALA A 68 3.03 -4.65 7.39
C ALA A 68 3.35 -4.12 8.80
N ARG A 69 3.31 -5.01 9.80
CA ARG A 69 3.65 -4.68 11.20
C ARG A 69 5.09 -4.24 11.35
N ARG A 70 6.04 -5.01 10.79
CA ARG A 70 7.48 -4.74 10.87
C ARG A 70 7.82 -3.40 10.22
N GLU A 71 7.39 -3.19 8.97
CA GLU A 71 7.67 -1.95 8.23
C GLU A 71 7.07 -0.74 8.95
N LEU A 72 5.83 -0.84 9.44
CA LEU A 72 5.21 0.25 10.20
C LEU A 72 6.04 0.62 11.44
N ALA A 73 6.46 -0.38 12.23
CA ALA A 73 7.28 -0.16 13.41
C ALA A 73 8.66 0.44 13.07
N GLU A 74 9.31 -0.07 12.01
CA GLU A 74 10.62 0.42 11.55
C GLU A 74 10.56 1.87 11.04
N GLU A 75 9.53 2.21 10.26
CA GLU A 75 9.40 3.53 9.63
C GLU A 75 8.82 4.62 10.53
N THR A 76 8.01 4.23 11.52
CA THR A 76 7.18 5.19 12.30
C THR A 76 7.24 5.01 13.81
N GLY A 77 7.83 3.92 14.31
CA GLY A 77 7.78 3.55 15.73
C GLY A 77 6.40 3.08 16.22
N ILE A 78 5.37 3.05 15.36
CA ILE A 78 4.03 2.60 15.74
C ILE A 78 4.01 1.08 15.82
N GLU A 79 3.86 0.56 17.03
CA GLU A 79 3.61 -0.86 17.26
C GLU A 79 2.12 -1.19 17.12
N ALA A 80 1.83 -2.36 16.53
CA ALA A 80 0.49 -2.91 16.41
C ALA A 80 0.55 -4.43 16.52
N ASP A 81 -0.45 -5.05 17.14
CA ASP A 81 -0.62 -6.50 17.02
C ASP A 81 -1.11 -6.85 15.60
N PRO A 82 -0.68 -7.97 14.99
CA PRO A 82 -1.21 -8.42 13.70
C PRO A 82 -2.74 -8.49 13.63
N ALA A 83 -3.44 -8.74 14.74
CA ALA A 83 -4.89 -8.76 14.82
C ALA A 83 -5.55 -7.38 14.67
N GLU A 84 -4.82 -6.29 14.95
CA GLU A 84 -5.28 -4.92 14.74
C GLU A 84 -5.20 -4.49 13.27
N LEU A 85 -4.32 -5.14 12.48
CA LEU A 85 -4.13 -4.86 11.06
C LEU A 85 -5.23 -5.52 10.22
N ALA A 86 -6.35 -4.82 10.09
CA ALA A 86 -7.48 -5.28 9.30
C ALA A 86 -7.17 -5.24 7.79
N PRO A 87 -7.41 -6.31 7.02
CA PRO A 87 -7.26 -6.28 5.57
C PRO A 87 -8.07 -5.15 4.92
N ALA A 88 -7.42 -4.36 4.05
CA ALA A 88 -8.10 -3.37 3.24
C ALA A 88 -9.01 -4.04 2.20
N ARG A 89 -9.92 -3.29 1.58
CA ARG A 89 -10.77 -3.80 0.49
C ARG A 89 -10.61 -2.87 -0.71
N PRO A 90 -9.92 -3.31 -1.79
CA PRO A 90 -9.22 -4.60 -1.94
C PRO A 90 -8.01 -4.75 -0.99
N ASN A 91 -7.65 -5.99 -0.63
CA ASN A 91 -6.47 -6.28 0.21
C ASN A 91 -5.20 -6.49 -0.62
N ALA A 92 -5.32 -6.87 -1.89
CA ALA A 92 -4.18 -7.05 -2.79
C ALA A 92 -4.39 -6.20 -4.04
N VAL A 93 -3.45 -5.27 -4.29
CA VAL A 93 -3.46 -4.41 -5.48
C VAL A 93 -2.31 -4.83 -6.40
N VAL A 94 -2.64 -5.24 -7.63
CA VAL A 94 -1.68 -5.83 -8.57
C VAL A 94 -1.24 -4.78 -9.59
N HIS A 95 0.06 -4.51 -9.65
CA HIS A 95 0.67 -3.59 -10.60
C HIS A 95 1.31 -4.37 -11.74
N THR A 96 0.53 -4.66 -12.77
CA THR A 96 0.90 -5.57 -13.87
C THR A 96 2.16 -5.14 -14.63
N ASN A 97 2.32 -3.84 -14.92
CA ASN A 97 3.48 -3.31 -15.62
C ASN A 97 4.76 -3.34 -14.78
N GLY A 98 4.61 -3.18 -13.46
CA GLY A 98 5.72 -3.17 -12.50
C GLY A 98 6.06 -4.54 -11.92
N ARG A 99 5.19 -5.55 -12.15
CA ARG A 99 5.26 -6.89 -11.56
C ARG A 99 5.43 -6.84 -10.03
N TRP A 100 4.66 -5.99 -9.37
CA TRP A 100 4.57 -6.00 -7.91
C TRP A 100 3.11 -6.08 -7.44
N VAL A 101 2.92 -6.57 -6.22
CA VAL A 101 1.63 -6.65 -5.53
C VAL A 101 1.76 -6.02 -4.16
N ASP A 102 0.87 -5.08 -3.87
CA ASP A 102 0.79 -4.44 -2.56
C ASP A 102 -0.32 -5.12 -1.74
N ASN A 103 0.06 -5.70 -0.60
CA ASN A 103 -0.89 -6.20 0.39
C ASN A 103 -1.23 -5.08 1.36
N VAL A 104 -2.47 -4.60 1.32
CA VAL A 104 -2.88 -3.39 2.01
C VAL A 104 -3.70 -3.72 3.25
N PHE A 105 -3.29 -3.14 4.37
CA PHE A 105 -3.93 -3.24 5.67
C PHE A 105 -4.39 -1.86 6.13
N ARG A 106 -5.37 -1.83 7.04
CA ARG A 106 -5.79 -0.63 7.75
C ARG A 106 -5.44 -0.79 9.21
N LEU A 107 -5.01 0.30 9.82
CA LEU A 107 -4.81 0.42 11.25
C LEU A 107 -5.52 1.68 11.73
N VAL A 108 -6.22 1.60 12.85
CA VAL A 108 -6.83 2.77 13.48
C VAL A 108 -5.96 3.25 14.63
N ARG A 109 -5.61 4.54 14.61
CA ARG A 109 -4.82 5.21 15.63
C ARG A 109 -5.29 6.65 15.78
N ASP A 110 -5.29 7.14 17.02
CA ASP A 110 -5.65 8.54 17.31
C ASP A 110 -4.44 9.45 17.02
N PRO A 111 -4.55 10.41 16.08
CA PRO A 111 -3.46 11.31 15.71
C PRO A 111 -2.93 12.16 16.86
N GLU A 112 -3.75 12.44 17.87
CA GLU A 112 -3.39 13.33 18.97
C GLU A 112 -2.60 12.61 20.07
N THR A 113 -2.71 11.28 20.14
CA THR A 113 -2.04 10.45 21.16
C THR A 113 -1.00 9.49 20.60
N THR A 114 -0.98 9.29 19.28
CA THR A 114 -0.03 8.40 18.62
C THR A 114 1.27 9.15 18.33
N GLU A 115 2.32 8.81 19.08
CA GLU A 115 3.67 9.29 18.80
C GLU A 115 4.21 8.63 17.52
N VAL A 116 4.76 9.46 16.63
CA VAL A 116 5.39 9.02 15.39
C VAL A 116 6.87 9.38 15.44
N ILE A 117 7.72 8.36 15.38
CA ILE A 117 9.17 8.51 15.47
C ILE A 117 9.76 8.11 14.12
N VAL A 118 10.46 9.03 13.49
CA VAL A 118 11.19 8.78 12.23
C VAL A 118 12.69 8.80 12.49
N ASP A 119 13.43 7.90 11.84
CA ASP A 119 14.88 7.75 12.06
C ASP A 119 15.72 8.84 11.37
N GLY A 120 15.12 9.60 10.44
CA GLY A 120 15.78 10.66 9.67
C GLY A 120 16.67 10.16 8.52
N HIS A 121 16.88 8.85 8.40
CA HIS A 121 17.74 8.24 7.39
C HIS A 121 16.91 7.69 6.22
N GLU A 122 15.92 6.85 6.52
CA GLU A 122 15.02 6.26 5.54
C GLU A 122 13.71 7.04 5.43
N VAL A 123 13.28 7.66 6.52
CA VAL A 123 12.12 8.56 6.57
C VAL A 123 12.57 9.93 7.07
N TRP A 124 12.38 10.97 6.25
CA TRP A 124 12.76 12.34 6.60
C TRP A 124 11.71 13.06 7.44
N ASP A 125 10.43 12.73 7.25
CA ASP A 125 9.31 13.39 7.88
C ASP A 125 8.09 12.47 7.91
N ALA A 126 7.20 12.67 8.86
CA ALA A 126 5.94 11.96 8.98
C ALA A 126 4.84 12.90 9.47
N GLY A 127 3.64 12.75 8.94
CA GLY A 127 2.55 13.69 9.21
C GLY A 127 1.17 13.08 9.02
N TRP A 128 0.25 13.48 9.89
CA TRP A 128 -1.17 13.23 9.74
C TRP A 128 -1.78 14.29 8.84
N HIS A 129 -2.42 13.86 7.74
CA HIS A 129 -2.99 14.75 6.75
C HIS A 129 -4.50 14.53 6.61
N PRO A 130 -5.31 15.60 6.50
CA PRO A 130 -6.71 15.47 6.13
C PRO A 130 -6.86 14.73 4.79
N VAL A 131 -7.78 13.77 4.72
CA VAL A 131 -7.98 12.94 3.53
C VAL A 131 -8.49 13.71 2.31
N ASP A 132 -9.12 14.86 2.53
CA ASP A 132 -9.60 15.83 1.53
C ASP A 132 -8.53 16.85 1.11
N ALA A 133 -7.39 16.89 1.82
CA ALA A 133 -6.29 17.82 1.56
C ALA A 133 -4.91 17.11 1.64
N LEU A 134 -4.82 15.91 1.05
CA LEU A 134 -3.58 15.14 1.05
C LEU A 134 -2.43 15.88 0.32
N PRO A 135 -1.20 15.79 0.84
CA PRO A 135 -0.05 16.49 0.28
C PRO A 135 0.39 15.91 -1.08
N GLU A 136 1.30 16.61 -1.77
CA GLU A 136 1.88 16.09 -3.02
C GLU A 136 2.64 14.78 -2.76
N MET A 137 2.20 13.72 -3.43
CA MET A 137 2.66 12.36 -3.20
C MET A 137 3.31 11.74 -4.42
N THR A 138 3.89 10.55 -4.24
CA THR A 138 4.36 9.75 -5.37
C THR A 138 3.18 9.30 -6.24
N ARG A 139 3.41 9.10 -7.55
CA ARG A 139 2.36 8.59 -8.44
C ARG A 139 1.90 7.17 -8.07
N ALA A 140 2.78 6.36 -7.48
CA ALA A 140 2.44 5.02 -7.00
C ALA A 140 1.44 5.10 -5.84
N THR A 141 1.72 5.96 -4.86
CA THR A 141 0.83 6.25 -3.73
C THR A 141 -0.52 6.79 -4.20
N ALA A 142 -0.52 7.78 -5.10
CA ALA A 142 -1.77 8.34 -5.63
C ALA A 142 -2.63 7.29 -6.34
N LYS A 143 -2.01 6.39 -7.12
CA LYS A 143 -2.73 5.27 -7.76
C LYS A 143 -3.26 4.28 -6.74
N LEU A 144 -2.45 3.93 -5.73
CA LEU A 144 -2.87 2.99 -4.70
C LEU A 144 -4.08 3.54 -3.93
N LEU A 145 -4.03 4.80 -3.50
CA LEU A 145 -5.10 5.48 -2.79
C LEU A 145 -6.40 5.58 -3.61
N SER A 146 -6.33 5.70 -4.94
CA SER A 146 -7.52 5.71 -5.80
C SER A 146 -8.38 4.44 -5.67
N HIS A 147 -7.78 3.28 -5.38
CA HIS A 147 -8.53 2.04 -5.12
C HIS A 147 -9.39 2.10 -3.84
N TYR A 148 -9.15 3.09 -2.99
CA TYR A 148 -9.85 3.33 -1.73
C TYR A 148 -10.66 4.63 -1.75
N GLY A 149 -10.81 5.27 -2.93
CA GLY A 149 -11.53 6.53 -3.07
C GLY A 149 -10.81 7.73 -2.45
N LEU A 150 -9.48 7.65 -2.29
CA LEU A 150 -8.66 8.68 -1.65
C LEU A 150 -7.70 9.34 -2.64
N GLY A 151 -7.40 10.61 -2.38
CA GLY A 151 -6.38 11.36 -3.09
C GLY A 151 -6.75 11.76 -4.52
N PRO A 152 -5.80 12.38 -5.25
CA PRO A 152 -6.09 13.15 -6.46
C PRO A 152 -6.44 12.30 -7.69
N LEU A 153 -6.30 10.97 -7.61
CA LEU A 153 -6.63 10.05 -8.69
C LEU A 153 -7.88 9.21 -8.38
N ALA A 154 -8.53 9.43 -7.24
CA ALA A 154 -9.88 8.90 -7.03
C ALA A 154 -10.80 9.53 -8.08
N GLU A 155 -11.65 8.72 -8.71
CA GLU A 155 -12.68 9.26 -9.62
C GLU A 155 -13.56 10.22 -8.80
N SER A 156 -13.69 11.47 -9.24
CA SER A 156 -14.72 12.38 -8.74
C SER A 156 -16.08 11.72 -8.99
N ASP A 157 -16.95 11.71 -7.98
CA ASP A 157 -18.32 11.21 -8.13
C ASP A 157 -18.96 11.86 -9.37
N PRO A 158 -19.37 11.10 -10.40
CA PRO A 158 -20.00 11.66 -11.58
C PRO A 158 -21.34 12.36 -11.29
N SER A 159 -21.85 12.28 -10.05
CA SER A 159 -23.04 13.01 -9.59
C SER A 159 -22.76 14.39 -8.98
N GLU A 160 -21.50 14.78 -8.80
CA GLU A 160 -21.13 16.11 -8.34
C GLU A 160 -21.09 17.08 -9.53
N GLU A 161 -22.26 17.47 -10.03
CA GLU A 161 -22.37 18.59 -10.98
C GLU A 161 -21.84 19.87 -10.30
N PRO A 162 -20.94 20.64 -10.95
CA PRO A 162 -20.52 21.92 -10.41
C PRO A 162 -21.74 22.83 -10.26
N PRO A 163 -21.81 23.68 -9.21
CA PRO A 163 -22.93 24.59 -9.03
C PRO A 163 -23.08 25.44 -10.28
N ALA A 164 -24.29 25.40 -10.85
CA ALA A 164 -24.65 26.21 -12.02
C ALA A 164 -24.25 27.65 -11.75
N SER A 165 -23.36 28.18 -12.61
CA SER A 165 -22.93 29.57 -12.52
C SER A 165 -24.15 30.47 -12.67
N VAL A 166 -24.40 31.30 -11.66
CA VAL A 166 -25.46 32.33 -11.62
C VAL A 166 -25.10 33.50 -12.53
#